data_AF-A0A966W030-F1
#
_entry.id   AF-A0A966W030-F1
#
_cell.length_a   1.000
_cell.length_b   1.000
_cell.length_c   1.000
_cell.angle_alpha   90.00
_cell.angle_beta   90.00
_cell.angle_gamma   90.00
#
_symmetry.space_group_name_H-M   'P 1'
#
loop_
_entity.id
_entity.type
_entity.pdbx_description
1 polymer ?
#
loop_
_entity_poly.entity_id
_entity_poly.type
_entity_poly.pdbx_seq_one_letter_code
_entity_poly.pdbx_strand_id
1 'polypeptide(L)' 'MLDDKDQLVRCLTEKLLAYSTGAAPTKADKAEVEAIVRKLRGHNYGFKSLIQEVVQSPVFQSK' A
#
# COMPACT_ATOMS: atom_id res chain seq x y z
N MET A 1 -8.17 0.69 17.71
CA MET A 1 -6.69 0.54 17.85
C MET A 1 -6.04 -0.25 16.71
N LEU A 2 -6.61 -1.35 16.20
CA LEU A 2 -6.11 -1.98 14.94
C LEU A 2 -6.67 -1.31 13.67
N ASP A 3 -7.95 -0.92 13.69
CA ASP A 3 -8.62 -0.22 12.59
C ASP A 3 -7.89 1.06 12.17
N ASP A 4 -7.40 1.81 13.15
CA ASP A 4 -6.63 3.05 12.93
C ASP A 4 -5.32 2.81 12.18
N LYS A 5 -4.65 1.68 12.46
CA LYS A 5 -3.37 1.33 11.80
C LYS A 5 -3.60 0.89 10.37
N ASP A 6 -4.64 0.11 10.11
CA ASP A 6 -4.98 -0.30 8.75
C ASP A 6 -5.36 0.90 7.88
N GLN A 7 -6.15 1.84 8.42
CA GLN A 7 -6.48 3.08 7.72
C GLN A 7 -5.24 3.94 7.46
N LEU A 8 -4.34 4.05 8.45
CA LEU A 8 -3.08 4.78 8.27
C LEU A 8 -2.24 4.16 7.14
N VAL A 9 -2.06 2.83 7.17
CA VAL A 9 -1.29 2.11 6.17
C VAL A 9 -1.92 2.23 4.79
N ARG A 10 -3.26 2.12 4.69
CA ARG A 10 -3.98 2.33 3.43
C ARG A 10 -3.70 3.72 2.86
N CYS A 11 -3.91 4.77 3.65
CA CYS A 11 -3.66 6.15 3.22
C CYS A 11 -2.20 6.38 2.83
N LEU A 12 -1.25 5.78 3.56
CA LEU A 12 0.16 5.87 3.21
C LEU A 12 0.48 5.16 1.90
N THR A 13 -0.07 3.96 1.71
CA THR A 13 0.08 3.15 0.49
C THR A 13 -0.43 3.94 -0.72
N GLU A 14 -1.60 4.58 -0.58
CA GLU A 14 -2.18 5.38 -1.65
C GLU A 14 -1.30 6.60 -2.02
N LYS A 15 -0.79 7.31 -1.01
CA LYS A 15 0.12 8.44 -1.23
C LYS A 15 1.46 8.03 -1.81
N LEU A 16 2.02 6.91 -1.35
CA LEU A 16 3.26 6.35 -1.88
C LEU A 16 3.08 5.92 -3.32
N LEU A 17 2.02 5.18 -3.65
CA LEU A 17 1.71 4.81 -5.03
C LEU A 17 1.54 6.03 -5.93
N ALA A 18 0.82 7.05 -5.47
CA ALA A 18 0.66 8.30 -6.21
C ALA A 18 1.99 9.00 -6.48
N TYR A 19 2.87 9.06 -5.47
CA TYR A 19 4.19 9.64 -5.60
C TYR A 19 5.10 8.81 -6.53
N SER A 20 5.10 7.49 -6.36
CA SER A 20 5.96 6.54 -7.07
C SER A 20 5.60 6.35 -8.53
N THR A 21 4.30 6.33 -8.84
CA THR A 21 3.80 6.10 -10.21
C THR A 21 3.40 7.39 -10.93
N GLY A 22 3.44 8.53 -10.22
CA GLY A 22 3.02 9.83 -10.74
C GLY A 22 1.50 9.97 -10.96
N ALA A 23 0.71 8.94 -10.68
CA ALA A 23 -0.73 8.92 -10.86
C ALA A 23 -1.44 8.41 -9.61
N ALA A 24 -2.55 9.05 -9.23
CA ALA A 24 -3.33 8.60 -8.09
C ALA A 24 -3.88 7.17 -8.31
N PRO A 25 -3.81 6.28 -7.30
CA PRO A 25 -4.35 4.94 -7.40
C PRO A 25 -5.86 4.99 -7.68
N THR A 26 -6.28 4.21 -8.65
CA THR A 26 -7.65 4.12 -9.13
C THR A 26 -8.43 3.04 -8.39
N LYS A 27 -9.73 2.89 -8.69
CA LYS A 27 -10.55 1.81 -8.11
C LYS A 27 -10.01 0.41 -8.42
N ALA A 28 -9.30 0.23 -9.53
CA ALA A 28 -8.66 -1.03 -9.87
C ALA A 28 -7.51 -1.37 -8.90
N ASP A 29 -6.78 -0.34 -8.44
CA ASP A 29 -5.63 -0.48 -7.54
C ASP A 29 -6.06 -0.72 -6.08
N LYS A 30 -7.34 -0.54 -5.74
CA LYS A 30 -7.86 -0.80 -4.39
C LYS A 30 -7.64 -2.23 -3.92
N ALA A 31 -7.73 -3.21 -4.81
CA ALA A 31 -7.50 -4.62 -4.46
C ALA A 31 -6.03 -4.84 -4.03
N GLU A 32 -5.10 -4.18 -4.71
CA GLU A 32 -3.67 -4.23 -4.41
C GLU A 32 -3.34 -3.49 -3.11
N VAL A 33 -3.91 -2.31 -2.90
CA VAL A 33 -3.76 -1.56 -1.63
C VAL A 33 -4.24 -2.40 -0.44
N GLU A 34 -5.40 -3.05 -0.55
CA GLU A 34 -5.93 -3.95 0.49
C GLU A 34 -5.04 -5.18 0.70
N ALA A 35 -4.46 -5.74 -0.36
CA ALA A 35 -3.52 -6.85 -0.26
C ALA A 35 -2.25 -6.45 0.50
N ILE A 36 -1.71 -5.26 0.23
CA ILE A 36 -0.55 -4.69 0.95
C ILE A 36 -0.86 -4.50 2.44
N VAL A 37 -2.03 -3.92 2.78
CA VAL A 37 -2.47 -3.73 4.18
C VAL A 37 -2.58 -5.07 4.90
N ARG A 38 -3.17 -6.09 4.27
CA ARG A 38 -3.31 -7.44 4.85
C ARG A 38 -1.95 -8.09 5.11
N LYS A 39 -0.99 -7.97 4.19
CA LYS A 39 0.37 -8.48 4.40
C LYS A 39 1.06 -7.75 5.55
N LEU A 40 0.87 -6.44 5.66
CA LEU A 40 1.47 -5.64 6.72
C LEU A 40 0.96 -5.96 8.12
N ARG A 41 -0.28 -6.43 8.27
CA ARG A 41 -0.76 -7.00 9.55
C ARG A 41 0.12 -8.14 10.03
N GLY A 42 0.58 -9.01 9.13
CA GLY A 42 1.48 -10.12 9.46
C GLY A 42 2.89 -9.67 9.85
N HIS A 43 3.30 -8.47 9.42
CA HIS A 43 4.63 -7.89 9.65
C HIS A 43 4.64 -6.75 10.68
N ASN A 44 3.64 -6.68 11.57
CA ASN A 44 3.54 -5.66 12.62
C ASN A 44 3.55 -4.21 12.10
N TYR A 45 3.05 -3.96 10.88
CA TYR A 45 2.98 -2.63 10.27
C TYR A 45 4.36 -1.95 10.08
N GLY A 46 5.42 -2.72 9.85
CA GLY A 46 6.75 -2.19 9.59
C GLY A 46 6.80 -1.28 8.35
N PHE A 47 7.30 -0.06 8.49
CA PHE A 47 7.40 0.91 7.39
C PHE A 47 8.31 0.42 6.24
N LYS A 48 9.40 -0.29 6.56
CA LYS A 48 10.27 -0.93 5.56
C LYS A 48 9.50 -1.99 4.75
N SER A 49 8.70 -2.81 5.41
CA SER A 49 7.86 -3.81 4.77
C SER A 49 6.82 -3.17 3.86
N LEU A 50 6.26 -2.02 4.25
CA LEU A 50 5.31 -1.28 3.42
C LEU A 50 5.94 -0.86 2.11
N ILE A 51 7.13 -0.26 2.16
CA ILE A 51 7.85 0.16 0.95
C ILE A 51 8.17 -1.07 0.07
N GLN A 52 8.65 -2.17 0.67
CA GLN A 52 8.93 -3.40 -0.08
C GLN A 52 7.69 -3.97 -0.77
N GLU A 53 6.53 -3.97 -0.11
CA GLU A 53 5.27 -4.44 -0.69
C GLU A 53 4.74 -3.51 -1.79
N VAL A 54 4.88 -2.19 -1.62
CA VAL A 54 4.51 -1.19 -2.63
C VAL A 54 5.36 -1.35 -3.89
N VAL A 55 6.68 -1.48 -3.76
CA VAL A 55 7.60 -1.62 -4.90
C VAL A 55 7.44 -2.99 -5.59
N GLN A 56 7.07 -4.03 -4.84
CA GLN A 56 6.77 -5.35 -5.42
C GLN A 56 5.36 -5.45 -5.99
N SER A 57 4.49 -4.46 -5.78
CA SER A 57 3.12 -4.51 -6.27
C SER A 57 3.07 -4.38 -7.80
N PRO A 58 2.18 -5.11 -8.47
CA PRO A 58 1.94 -4.96 -9.91
C PRO A 58 1.54 -3.53 -10.29
N VAL A 59 0.95 -2.74 -9.40
CA VAL A 59 0.62 -1.32 -9.65
C VAL A 59 1.89 -0.49 -9.91
N PHE A 60 2.97 -0.77 -9.18
CA PHE A 60 4.26 -0.12 -9.38
C PHE A 60 5.00 -0.66 -10.60
N GLN A 61 4.87 -1.96 -10.90
CA GLN A 61 5.59 -2.59 -12.02
C GLN A 61 4.89 -2.43 -13.38
N SER A 62 3.58 -2.17 -13.41
CA SER A 62 2.80 -2.04 -14.65
C SER A 62 2.61 -0.60 -15.14
N LYS A 63 3.13 0.41 -14.42
CA LYS A 63 3.08 1.82 -14.82
C LYS A 63 4.45 2.31 -15.24
#